data_AF-A0AAI8V931-F1
#
_entry.id   AF-A0AAI8V931-F1
#
_cell.length_a   1.000
_cell.length_b   1.000
_cell.length_c   1.000
_cell.angle_alpha   90.00
_cell.angle_beta   90.00
_cell.angle_gamma   90.00
#
_symmetry.space_group_name_H-M   'P 1'
#
loop_
_entity.id
_entity.type
_entity.pdbx_description
1 polymer ?
#
loop_
_entity_poly.entity_id
_entity_poly.type
_entity_poly.pdbx_seq_one_letter_code
_entity_poly.pdbx_strand_id
1 'polypeptide(L)'
;MAYKVLRREWRSKSAMYIMMFAELGATVAMLVLFGIAQPNLYRTKLWQAGYELGFNSSPAVILYAYANHVSQPNLPFVWSQTLTNFNVAISVISLFFLLTKLIAFILHVWYPVVALLFNVSLVAFYAASLGGQAGPDYLDPTKPSPVAWYIAKPCTVAANKAVQGNCTLAKGTFAATSVMFAVTLVNLGLNIWAMLPNEADKKDVDSDDDSYSSPSAMKRGAEWEMQGIPPTPRTATMPYTPRTMAFNTLERKMPLRREYG
;
A
#
# COMPACT_ATOMS: atom_id res chain seq x y z
N MET A 1 -26.34 -17.45 1.07
CA MET A 1 -24.98 -16.89 1.26
C MET A 1 -24.54 -16.22 -0.04
N ALA A 2 -24.78 -14.93 -0.19
CA ALA A 2 -24.27 -14.16 -1.34
C ALA A 2 -22.99 -13.44 -0.90
N TYR A 3 -21.83 -13.94 -1.34
CA TYR A 3 -20.54 -13.35 -1.03
C TYR A 3 -20.42 -11.98 -1.73
N LYS A 4 -20.54 -10.87 -0.98
CA LYS A 4 -20.40 -9.50 -1.51
C LYS A 4 -18.92 -9.14 -1.67
N VAL A 5 -18.30 -9.63 -2.76
CA VAL A 5 -16.88 -9.37 -3.12
C VAL A 5 -16.52 -7.87 -3.11
N LEU A 6 -17.46 -7.01 -3.54
CA LEU A 6 -17.16 -5.62 -3.90
C LEU A 6 -17.25 -4.60 -2.76
N ARG A 7 -17.93 -4.90 -1.64
CA ARG A 7 -18.25 -3.90 -0.60
C ARG A 7 -17.87 -4.35 0.80
N ARG A 8 -16.70 -4.97 0.93
CA ARG A 8 -16.21 -5.49 2.21
C ARG A 8 -15.39 -4.45 2.98
N GLU A 9 -15.70 -4.27 4.26
CA GLU A 9 -14.92 -3.41 5.15
C GLU A 9 -13.59 -4.08 5.59
N TRP A 10 -12.60 -3.25 5.95
CA TRP A 10 -11.31 -3.74 6.43
C TRP A 10 -11.43 -4.36 7.82
N ARG A 11 -10.88 -5.57 7.97
CA ARG A 11 -10.87 -6.30 9.23
C ARG A 11 -10.11 -5.59 10.36
N SER A 12 -9.03 -4.87 10.05
CA SER A 12 -8.26 -4.08 11.03
C SER A 12 -7.80 -2.76 10.42
N LYS A 13 -8.38 -1.66 10.91
CA LYS A 13 -7.99 -0.30 10.53
C LYS A 13 -6.62 0.09 11.09
N SER A 14 -6.26 -0.43 12.28
CA SER A 14 -4.95 -0.16 12.91
C SER A 14 -3.79 -0.77 12.13
N ALA A 15 -3.94 -2.02 11.67
CA ALA A 15 -2.91 -2.68 10.86
C ALA A 15 -2.65 -1.92 9.54
N MET A 16 -3.70 -1.40 8.91
CA MET A 16 -3.60 -0.55 7.71
C MET A 16 -2.75 0.71 7.96
N TYR A 17 -2.99 1.44 9.05
CA TYR A 17 -2.20 2.64 9.36
C TYR A 17 -0.73 2.32 9.65
N ILE A 18 -0.44 1.29 10.44
CA ILE A 18 0.94 0.88 10.74
C ILE A 18 1.69 0.54 9.45
N MET A 19 1.07 -0.25 8.57
CA MET A 19 1.68 -0.62 7.30
C MET A 19 1.86 0.58 6.36
N MET A 20 0.95 1.56 6.37
CA MET A 20 1.13 2.78 5.60
C MET A 20 2.32 3.61 6.08
N PHE A 21 2.56 3.70 7.39
CA PHE A 21 3.76 4.37 7.90
C PHE A 21 5.04 3.62 7.54
N ALA A 22 5.03 2.28 7.61
CA ALA A 22 6.16 1.47 7.17
C ALA A 22 6.44 1.63 5.67
N GLU A 23 5.39 1.63 4.85
CA GLU A 23 5.44 1.87 3.40
C GLU A 23 5.95 3.28 3.09
N LEU A 24 5.53 4.30 3.85
CA LEU A 24 6.07 5.66 3.73
C LEU A 24 7.56 5.72 4.03
N GLY A 25 8.00 5.14 5.15
CA GLY A 25 9.42 5.13 5.51
C GLY A 25 10.28 4.45 4.45
N ALA A 26 9.82 3.29 3.95
CA ALA A 26 10.50 2.56 2.90
C ALA A 26 10.50 3.32 1.55
N THR A 27 9.38 3.97 1.17
CA THR A 27 9.30 4.71 -0.11
C THR A 27 10.22 5.91 -0.12
N VAL A 28 10.29 6.66 0.99
CA VAL A 28 11.22 7.79 1.13
C VAL A 28 12.68 7.32 1.00
N ALA A 29 13.06 6.24 1.69
CA ALA A 29 14.41 5.69 1.58
C ALA A 29 14.74 5.29 0.13
N MET A 30 13.78 4.66 -0.57
CA MET A 30 13.94 4.24 -1.96
C MET A 30 14.08 5.42 -2.92
N LEU A 31 13.26 6.46 -2.78
CA LEU A 31 13.33 7.67 -3.59
C LEU A 31 14.68 8.37 -3.45
N VAL A 32 15.20 8.48 -2.23
CA VAL A 32 16.51 9.08 -1.98
C VAL A 32 17.61 8.24 -2.61
N LEU A 33 17.62 6.93 -2.36
CA LEU A 33 18.67 6.04 -2.84
C LEU A 33 18.68 5.89 -4.37
N PHE A 34 17.52 5.77 -4.99
CA PHE A 34 17.40 5.71 -6.46
C PHE A 34 17.61 7.07 -7.12
N GLY A 35 17.22 8.17 -6.47
CA GLY A 35 17.50 9.53 -6.92
C GLY A 35 19.00 9.81 -6.97
N ILE A 36 19.74 9.41 -5.94
CA ILE A 36 21.21 9.53 -5.90
C ILE A 36 21.86 8.63 -6.97
N ALA A 37 21.28 7.48 -7.28
CA ALA A 37 21.83 6.56 -8.28
C ALA A 37 21.70 7.07 -9.73
N GLN A 38 20.69 7.91 -10.02
CA GLN A 38 20.45 8.50 -11.34
C GLN A 38 21.45 9.63 -11.69
N PRO A 39 21.83 9.78 -12.97
CA PRO A 39 21.56 8.86 -14.08
C PRO A 39 22.50 7.63 -14.04
N ASN A 40 23.69 7.77 -13.46
CA ASN A 40 24.74 6.75 -13.44
C ASN A 40 25.82 7.10 -12.40
N LEU A 41 25.48 7.21 -11.11
CA LEU A 41 26.46 7.58 -10.09
C LEU A 41 27.54 6.51 -9.91
N TYR A 42 27.12 5.26 -9.77
CA TYR A 42 28.01 4.15 -9.44
C TYR A 42 27.95 2.97 -10.41
N ARG A 43 26.93 2.84 -11.27
CA ARG A 43 26.75 1.65 -12.13
C ARG A 43 27.96 1.36 -13.01
N THR A 44 28.44 2.34 -13.76
CA THR A 44 29.60 2.14 -14.65
C THR A 44 30.91 1.98 -13.88
N LYS A 45 31.06 2.70 -12.76
CA LYS A 45 32.25 2.58 -11.90
C LYS A 45 32.35 1.21 -11.24
N LEU A 46 31.22 0.67 -10.76
CA LEU A 46 31.17 -0.67 -10.19
C LEU A 46 31.34 -1.75 -11.27
N TRP A 47 30.80 -1.52 -12.48
CA TRP A 47 31.02 -2.44 -13.59
C TRP A 47 32.52 -2.51 -13.94
N GLN A 48 33.17 -1.36 -14.12
CA GLN A 48 34.60 -1.28 -14.41
C GLN A 48 35.46 -1.88 -13.29
N ALA A 49 35.19 -1.54 -12.03
CA ALA A 49 35.94 -2.08 -10.90
C ALA A 49 35.81 -3.61 -10.79
N GLY A 50 34.62 -4.16 -11.06
CA GLY A 50 34.42 -5.60 -11.15
C GLY A 50 35.29 -6.23 -12.25
N TYR A 51 35.45 -5.56 -13.39
CA TYR A 51 36.17 -6.09 -14.54
C TYR A 51 37.68 -6.14 -14.27
N GLU A 52 38.20 -5.07 -13.67
CA GLU A 52 39.60 -4.95 -13.22
C GLU A 52 39.94 -6.03 -12.18
N LEU A 53 38.98 -6.41 -11.33
CA LEU A 53 39.10 -7.49 -10.36
C LEU A 53 38.79 -8.88 -10.94
N GLY A 54 38.38 -8.96 -12.21
CA GLY A 54 38.06 -10.22 -12.89
C GLY A 54 36.72 -10.86 -12.50
N PHE A 55 35.79 -10.09 -11.91
CA PHE A 55 34.50 -10.60 -11.44
C PHE A 55 33.35 -10.50 -12.42
N ASN A 56 33.44 -9.68 -13.45
CA ASN A 56 32.37 -9.48 -14.43
C ASN A 56 32.95 -9.04 -15.79
N SER A 57 32.06 -8.81 -16.76
CA SER A 57 32.42 -8.42 -18.12
C SER A 57 32.90 -6.96 -18.21
N SER A 58 33.54 -6.59 -19.31
CA SER A 58 34.06 -5.22 -19.49
C SER A 58 32.97 -4.23 -19.91
N PRO A 59 32.86 -3.04 -19.29
CA PRO A 59 32.00 -1.98 -19.80
C PRO A 59 32.49 -1.41 -21.15
N ALA A 60 33.77 -1.61 -21.50
CA ALA A 60 34.34 -1.14 -22.75
C ALA A 60 33.76 -1.84 -23.98
N VAL A 61 33.03 -2.94 -23.79
CA VAL A 61 32.30 -3.64 -24.86
C VAL A 61 31.35 -2.72 -25.62
N ILE A 62 30.75 -1.73 -24.94
CA ILE A 62 29.87 -0.74 -25.54
C ILE A 62 30.66 0.16 -26.50
N LEU A 63 31.82 0.64 -26.04
CA LEU A 63 32.69 1.52 -26.83
C LEU A 63 33.32 0.76 -27.99
N TYR A 64 33.72 -0.50 -27.78
CA TYR A 64 34.22 -1.38 -28.81
C TYR A 64 33.17 -1.61 -29.91
N ALA A 65 31.92 -1.89 -29.53
CA ALA A 65 30.85 -2.10 -30.51
C ALA A 65 30.57 -0.83 -31.33
N TYR A 66 30.54 0.33 -30.66
CA TYR A 66 30.36 1.62 -31.30
C TYR A 66 31.51 1.97 -32.27
N ALA A 67 32.76 1.78 -31.84
CA ALA A 67 33.94 2.10 -32.63
C ALA A 67 34.12 1.21 -33.86
N ASN A 68 33.69 -0.06 -33.78
CA ASN A 68 33.79 -1.02 -34.88
C ASN A 68 32.51 -1.11 -35.74
N HIS A 69 31.53 -0.23 -35.52
CA HIS A 69 30.24 -0.25 -36.22
C HIS A 69 29.53 -1.62 -36.21
N VAL A 70 29.73 -2.41 -35.15
CA VAL A 70 29.05 -3.70 -34.96
C VAL A 70 27.80 -3.52 -34.09
N SER A 71 26.85 -4.44 -34.24
CA SER A 71 25.62 -4.43 -33.43
C SER A 71 25.94 -4.42 -31.93
N GLN A 72 25.24 -3.57 -31.17
CA GLN A 72 25.44 -3.47 -29.74
C GLN A 72 25.13 -4.81 -29.05
N PRO A 73 26.05 -5.31 -28.20
CA PRO A 73 25.81 -6.55 -27.48
C PRO A 73 24.65 -6.38 -26.51
N ASN A 74 23.91 -7.47 -26.27
CA ASN A 74 22.86 -7.48 -25.25
C ASN A 74 23.48 -7.29 -23.86
N LEU A 75 23.26 -6.11 -23.30
CA LEU A 75 23.80 -5.74 -22.00
C LEU A 75 23.11 -6.53 -20.88
N PRO A 76 23.87 -7.04 -19.89
CA PRO A 76 23.30 -7.60 -18.68
C PRO A 76 22.35 -6.61 -18.00
N PHE A 77 21.19 -7.08 -17.57
CA PHE A 77 20.13 -6.22 -17.05
C PHE A 77 20.60 -5.41 -15.82
N VAL A 78 21.47 -5.98 -14.99
CA VAL A 78 22.11 -5.34 -13.82
C VAL A 78 22.83 -4.03 -14.19
N TRP A 79 23.50 -4.00 -15.34
CA TRP A 79 24.31 -2.88 -15.79
C TRP A 79 23.57 -1.96 -16.77
N SER A 80 22.30 -2.24 -17.03
CA SER A 80 21.47 -1.47 -17.97
C SER A 80 21.00 -0.14 -17.36
N GLN A 81 20.84 0.88 -18.21
CA GLN A 81 20.13 2.12 -17.84
C GLN A 81 18.64 1.85 -17.57
N THR A 82 18.07 0.85 -18.25
CA THR A 82 16.67 0.44 -18.11
C THR A 82 16.35 0.06 -16.67
N LEU A 83 17.20 -0.73 -16.00
CA LEU A 83 17.00 -1.09 -14.60
C LEU A 83 17.04 0.15 -13.68
N THR A 84 17.99 1.06 -13.89
CA THR A 84 18.09 2.29 -13.09
C THR A 84 16.83 3.17 -13.26
N ASN A 85 16.36 3.34 -14.50
CA ASN A 85 15.15 4.12 -14.80
C ASN A 85 13.90 3.43 -14.24
N PHE A 86 13.82 2.11 -14.36
CA PHE A 86 12.74 1.30 -13.81
C PHE A 86 12.64 1.46 -12.29
N ASN A 87 13.77 1.34 -11.58
CA ASN A 87 13.83 1.51 -10.12
C ASN A 87 13.31 2.88 -9.67
N VAL A 88 13.69 3.94 -10.37
CA VAL A 88 13.18 5.29 -10.08
C VAL A 88 11.68 5.36 -10.35
N ALA A 89 11.22 4.88 -11.51
CA ALA A 89 9.82 4.89 -11.89
C ALA A 89 8.94 4.14 -10.87
N ILE A 90 9.35 2.94 -10.42
CA ILE A 90 8.58 2.18 -9.43
C ILE A 90 8.52 2.88 -8.08
N SER A 91 9.58 3.61 -7.68
CA SER A 91 9.58 4.35 -6.41
C SER A 91 8.62 5.54 -6.45
N VAL A 92 8.56 6.26 -7.58
CA VAL A 92 7.61 7.35 -7.81
C VAL A 92 6.18 6.81 -7.87
N ILE A 93 5.94 5.74 -8.62
CA ILE A 93 4.63 5.09 -8.72
C ILE A 93 4.16 4.60 -7.33
N SER A 94 5.06 4.03 -6.53
CA SER A 94 4.75 3.58 -5.17
C SER A 94 4.34 4.74 -4.26
N LEU A 95 5.02 5.89 -4.38
CA LEU A 95 4.63 7.10 -3.64
C LEU A 95 3.22 7.55 -4.03
N PHE A 96 2.92 7.63 -5.33
CA PHE A 96 1.57 8.00 -5.79
C PHE A 96 0.51 7.03 -5.26
N PHE A 97 0.77 5.72 -5.32
CA PHE A 97 -0.16 4.73 -4.78
C PHE A 97 -0.36 4.87 -3.27
N LEU A 98 0.70 5.15 -2.52
CA LEU A 98 0.59 5.38 -1.07
C LEU A 98 -0.27 6.61 -0.76
N LEU A 99 -0.11 7.70 -1.51
CA LEU A 99 -0.93 8.92 -1.36
C LEU A 99 -2.39 8.67 -1.74
N THR A 100 -2.64 8.01 -2.87
CA THR A 100 -4.00 7.64 -3.29
C THR A 100 -4.65 6.69 -2.28
N LYS A 101 -3.91 5.71 -1.76
CA LYS A 101 -4.35 4.79 -0.71
C LYS A 101 -4.74 5.53 0.56
N LEU A 102 -3.96 6.52 0.99
CA LEU A 102 -4.28 7.36 2.16
C LEU A 102 -5.62 8.10 1.97
N ILE A 103 -5.79 8.77 0.84
CA ILE A 103 -7.02 9.52 0.55
C ILE A 103 -8.22 8.57 0.45
N ALA A 104 -8.09 7.48 -0.30
CA ALA A 104 -9.15 6.49 -0.46
C ALA A 104 -9.53 5.81 0.86
N PHE A 105 -8.57 5.61 1.77
CA PHE A 105 -8.82 5.05 3.08
C PHE A 105 -9.59 6.01 3.99
N ILE A 106 -9.25 7.31 3.96
CA ILE A 106 -9.98 8.37 4.69
C ILE A 106 -11.41 8.51 4.16
N LEU A 107 -11.59 8.47 2.83
CA LEU A 107 -12.90 8.54 2.18
C LEU A 107 -13.71 7.25 2.29
N HIS A 108 -13.18 6.20 2.91
CA HIS A 108 -13.81 4.88 3.01
C HIS A 108 -14.16 4.23 1.66
N VAL A 109 -13.45 4.59 0.58
CA VAL A 109 -13.60 4.03 -0.79
C VAL A 109 -12.55 2.95 -1.08
N TRP A 110 -11.58 2.76 -0.20
CA TRP A 110 -10.54 1.75 -0.36
C TRP A 110 -11.08 0.34 -0.10
N TYR A 111 -11.54 -0.35 -1.14
CA TYR A 111 -12.02 -1.74 -1.02
C TYR A 111 -10.87 -2.76 -1.13
N PRO A 112 -10.94 -3.89 -0.42
CA PRO A 112 -9.90 -4.94 -0.47
C PRO A 112 -9.58 -5.44 -1.89
N VAL A 113 -10.58 -5.51 -2.79
CA VAL A 113 -10.42 -5.95 -4.19
C VAL A 113 -9.50 -5.03 -4.98
N VAL A 114 -9.75 -3.73 -4.86
CA VAL A 114 -8.92 -2.70 -5.50
C VAL A 114 -7.52 -2.74 -4.91
N ALA A 115 -7.41 -2.87 -3.59
CA ALA A 115 -6.12 -2.97 -2.91
C ALA A 115 -5.31 -4.20 -3.37
N LEU A 116 -5.95 -5.35 -3.58
CA LEU A 116 -5.28 -6.57 -4.04
C LEU A 116 -4.59 -6.36 -5.39
N LEU A 117 -5.29 -5.80 -6.38
CA LEU A 117 -4.72 -5.57 -7.72
C LEU A 117 -3.46 -4.71 -7.66
N PHE A 118 -3.49 -3.63 -6.89
CA PHE A 118 -2.32 -2.76 -6.73
C PHE A 118 -1.18 -3.44 -5.97
N ASN A 119 -1.48 -4.19 -4.91
CA ASN A 119 -0.44 -4.87 -4.14
C ASN A 119 0.21 -6.01 -4.92
N VAL A 120 -0.55 -6.78 -5.72
CA VAL A 120 0.01 -7.78 -6.64
C VAL A 120 0.93 -7.12 -7.66
N SER A 121 0.49 -6.00 -8.25
CA SER A 121 1.29 -5.25 -9.22
C SER A 121 2.60 -4.73 -8.62
N LEU A 122 2.54 -4.14 -7.42
CA LEU A 122 3.73 -3.65 -6.72
C LEU A 122 4.69 -4.78 -6.34
N VAL A 123 4.18 -5.92 -5.87
CA VAL A 123 5.00 -7.10 -5.58
C VAL A 123 5.72 -7.57 -6.85
N ALA A 124 5.03 -7.65 -7.99
CA ALA A 124 5.64 -8.03 -9.26
C ALA A 124 6.76 -7.05 -9.69
N PHE A 125 6.51 -5.74 -9.56
CA PHE A 125 7.51 -4.72 -9.91
C PHE A 125 8.73 -4.75 -8.98
N TYR A 126 8.54 -4.88 -7.67
CA TYR A 126 9.66 -4.96 -6.73
C TYR A 126 10.42 -6.29 -6.83
N ALA A 127 9.74 -7.40 -7.17
CA ALA A 127 10.41 -8.66 -7.49
C ALA A 127 11.31 -8.52 -8.73
N ALA A 128 10.82 -7.88 -9.80
CA ALA A 128 11.61 -7.60 -10.99
C ALA A 128 12.80 -6.68 -10.70
N SER A 129 12.62 -5.67 -9.83
CA SER A 129 13.70 -4.79 -9.37
C SER A 129 14.79 -5.55 -8.61
N LEU A 130 14.41 -6.40 -7.64
CA LEU A 130 15.35 -7.22 -6.87
C LEU A 130 16.10 -8.21 -7.77
N GLY A 131 15.36 -8.92 -8.63
CA GLY A 131 15.95 -9.85 -9.59
C GLY A 131 16.89 -9.15 -10.58
N GLY A 132 16.58 -7.91 -10.97
CA GLY A 132 17.46 -7.10 -11.81
C GLY A 132 18.71 -6.61 -11.10
N GLN A 133 18.61 -6.19 -9.83
CA GLN A 133 19.77 -5.76 -9.05
C GLN A 133 20.72 -6.92 -8.71
N ALA A 134 20.17 -8.09 -8.41
CA ALA A 134 20.92 -9.33 -8.15
C ALA A 134 21.14 -10.21 -9.39
N GLY A 135 20.87 -9.67 -10.58
CA GLY A 135 20.90 -10.43 -11.82
C GLY A 135 22.29 -10.95 -12.20
N PRO A 136 22.34 -11.89 -13.15
CA PRO A 136 23.59 -12.41 -13.68
C PRO A 136 24.21 -11.47 -14.73
N ASP A 137 25.52 -11.62 -14.92
CA ASP A 137 26.31 -11.10 -16.02
C ASP A 137 27.07 -12.27 -16.68
N TYR A 138 26.58 -12.69 -17.85
CA TYR A 138 27.17 -13.74 -18.68
C TYR A 138 27.66 -13.19 -20.03
N LEU A 139 27.93 -11.88 -20.11
CA LEU A 139 28.33 -11.27 -21.36
C LEU A 139 29.71 -11.76 -21.84
N ASP A 140 30.60 -12.06 -20.90
CA ASP A 140 31.92 -12.62 -21.17
C ASP A 140 31.96 -14.08 -20.67
N PRO A 141 32.08 -15.08 -21.58
CA PRO A 141 32.17 -16.49 -21.20
C PRO A 141 33.38 -16.82 -20.31
N THR A 142 34.43 -15.98 -20.34
CA THR A 142 35.64 -16.18 -19.53
C THR A 142 35.48 -15.68 -18.10
N LYS A 143 34.51 -14.79 -17.85
CA LYS A 143 34.24 -14.17 -16.55
C LYS A 143 32.73 -14.20 -16.21
N PRO A 144 32.12 -15.40 -16.09
CA PRO A 144 30.71 -15.51 -15.76
C PRO A 144 30.45 -15.08 -14.31
N SER A 145 29.46 -14.20 -14.11
CA SER A 145 29.03 -13.75 -12.79
C SER A 145 27.55 -14.06 -12.59
N PRO A 146 27.17 -15.12 -11.86
CA PRO A 146 25.76 -15.48 -11.69
C PRO A 146 24.96 -14.46 -10.88
N VAL A 147 25.64 -13.66 -10.06
CA VAL A 147 25.06 -12.58 -9.25
C VAL A 147 25.96 -11.36 -9.39
N ALA A 148 25.41 -10.15 -9.29
CA ALA A 148 26.20 -8.93 -9.26
C ALA A 148 27.30 -8.99 -8.18
N TRP A 149 28.55 -8.70 -8.57
CA TRP A 149 29.72 -8.91 -7.70
C TRP A 149 29.63 -8.12 -6.38
N TYR A 150 29.07 -6.91 -6.42
CA TYR A 150 28.93 -6.04 -5.26
C TYR A 150 27.92 -6.58 -4.24
N ILE A 151 27.11 -7.58 -4.61
CA ILE A 151 26.22 -8.30 -3.67
C ILE A 151 26.95 -9.53 -3.13
N ALA A 152 27.59 -10.30 -4.00
CA ALA A 152 28.26 -11.56 -3.65
C ALA A 152 29.52 -11.39 -2.79
N LYS A 153 30.18 -10.22 -2.84
CA LYS A 153 31.49 -9.99 -2.20
C LYS A 153 31.44 -8.80 -1.23
N PRO A 154 32.34 -8.73 -0.23
CA PRO A 154 32.46 -7.56 0.62
C PRO A 154 33.02 -6.37 -0.16
N CYS A 155 32.61 -5.15 0.20
CA CYS A 155 33.05 -3.94 -0.50
C CYS A 155 34.55 -3.64 -0.29
N THR A 156 35.20 -4.26 0.69
CA THR A 156 36.64 -4.13 0.97
C THR A 156 37.53 -4.68 -0.14
N VAL A 157 36.99 -5.50 -1.06
CA VAL A 157 37.74 -6.05 -2.20
C VAL A 157 38.10 -4.97 -3.22
N ALA A 158 37.35 -3.87 -3.26
CA ALA A 158 37.73 -2.72 -4.08
C ALA A 158 38.88 -1.94 -3.40
N ALA A 159 40.03 -1.84 -4.06
CA ALA A 159 41.20 -1.14 -3.52
C ALA A 159 40.96 0.37 -3.29
N ASN A 160 40.05 0.99 -4.07
CA ASN A 160 39.80 2.42 -4.03
C ASN A 160 38.63 2.78 -3.08
N LYS A 161 38.88 3.63 -2.08
CA LYS A 161 37.87 4.12 -1.11
C LYS A 161 36.62 4.70 -1.77
N ALA A 162 36.75 5.37 -2.91
CA ALA A 162 35.60 5.91 -3.64
C ALA A 162 34.68 4.80 -4.20
N VAL A 163 35.27 3.70 -4.67
CA VAL A 163 34.53 2.52 -5.16
C VAL A 163 33.91 1.75 -3.99
N GLN A 164 34.58 1.70 -2.83
CA GLN A 164 34.00 1.12 -1.61
C GLN A 164 32.74 1.86 -1.16
N GLY A 165 32.76 3.20 -1.19
CA GLY A 165 31.58 4.02 -0.89
C GLY A 165 30.43 3.74 -1.85
N ASN A 166 30.71 3.67 -3.14
CA ASN A 166 29.74 3.32 -4.17
C ASN A 166 29.17 1.89 -3.99
N CYS A 167 30.01 0.92 -3.63
CA CYS A 167 29.58 -0.45 -3.35
C CYS A 167 28.67 -0.50 -2.12
N THR A 168 29.01 0.23 -1.06
CA THR A 168 28.19 0.32 0.16
C THR A 168 26.84 0.95 -0.14
N LEU A 169 26.80 2.00 -0.96
CA LEU A 169 25.56 2.61 -1.42
C LEU A 169 24.71 1.63 -2.24
N ALA A 170 25.32 0.92 -3.19
CA ALA A 170 24.62 -0.09 -4.00
C ALA A 170 24.03 -1.23 -3.13
N LYS A 171 24.80 -1.73 -2.15
CA LYS A 171 24.29 -2.69 -1.15
C LYS A 171 23.14 -2.11 -0.33
N GLY A 172 23.26 -0.84 0.08
CA GLY A 172 22.20 -0.11 0.79
C GLY A 172 20.92 -0.02 -0.05
N THR A 173 21.05 0.25 -1.36
CA THR A 173 19.90 0.29 -2.28
C THR A 173 19.23 -1.07 -2.43
N PHE A 174 20.02 -2.14 -2.51
CA PHE A 174 19.49 -3.50 -2.55
C PHE A 174 18.77 -3.87 -1.25
N ALA A 175 19.37 -3.54 -0.10
CA ALA A 175 18.77 -3.76 1.21
C ALA A 175 17.44 -2.98 1.37
N ALA A 176 17.41 -1.70 1.01
CA ALA A 176 16.18 -0.90 1.04
C ALA A 176 15.09 -1.48 0.12
N THR A 177 15.47 -1.95 -1.08
CA THR A 177 14.55 -2.62 -2.00
C THR A 177 13.98 -3.90 -1.38
N SER A 178 14.82 -4.68 -0.69
CA SER A 178 14.39 -5.92 -0.03
C SER A 178 13.41 -5.66 1.12
N VAL A 179 13.61 -4.59 1.89
CA VAL A 179 12.67 -4.17 2.94
C VAL A 179 11.34 -3.73 2.32
N MET A 180 11.39 -2.92 1.26
CA MET A 180 10.18 -2.49 0.55
C MET A 180 9.41 -3.68 -0.03
N PHE A 181 10.11 -4.65 -0.61
CA PHE A 181 9.50 -5.88 -1.10
C PHE A 181 8.85 -6.70 0.02
N ALA A 182 9.50 -6.81 1.19
CA ALA A 182 8.90 -7.47 2.35
C ALA A 182 7.65 -6.74 2.85
N VAL A 183 7.68 -5.41 2.95
CA VAL A 183 6.52 -4.59 3.35
C VAL A 183 5.35 -4.78 2.38
N THR A 184 5.61 -4.75 1.07
CA THR A 184 4.58 -4.96 0.04
C THR A 184 4.03 -6.39 0.02
N LEU A 185 4.86 -7.40 0.31
CA LEU A 185 4.40 -8.78 0.48
C LEU A 185 3.50 -8.94 1.72
N VAL A 186 3.86 -8.33 2.84
CA VAL A 186 3.01 -8.37 4.04
C VAL A 186 1.68 -7.65 3.79
N ASN A 187 1.69 -6.51 3.08
CA ASN A 187 0.47 -5.84 2.65
C ASN A 187 -0.40 -6.71 1.75
N LEU A 188 0.20 -7.45 0.81
CA LEU A 188 -0.52 -8.41 -0.01
C LEU A 188 -1.15 -9.52 0.84
N GLY A 189 -0.40 -10.07 1.80
CA GLY A 189 -0.90 -11.08 2.74
C GLY A 189 -2.08 -10.58 3.58
N LEU A 190 -2.01 -9.34 4.08
CA LEU A 190 -3.11 -8.71 4.81
C LEU A 190 -4.34 -8.49 3.92
N ASN A 191 -4.16 -8.15 2.64
CA ASN A 191 -5.28 -8.01 1.70
C ASN A 191 -5.96 -9.35 1.42
N ILE A 192 -5.17 -10.41 1.19
CA ILE A 192 -5.70 -11.76 1.00
C ILE A 192 -6.46 -12.20 2.26
N TRP A 193 -5.89 -11.95 3.43
CA TRP A 193 -6.53 -12.25 4.71
C TRP A 193 -7.83 -11.46 4.92
N ALA A 194 -7.87 -10.20 4.49
CA ALA A 194 -9.07 -9.38 4.49
C ALA A 194 -10.12 -9.82 3.45
N MET A 195 -9.75 -10.65 2.47
CA MET A 195 -10.67 -11.26 1.50
C MET A 195 -11.17 -12.64 1.90
N LEU A 196 -10.53 -13.36 2.82
CA LEU A 196 -11.01 -14.68 3.22
C LEU A 196 -12.37 -14.58 3.91
N PRO A 197 -13.38 -15.41 3.53
CA PRO A 197 -14.71 -15.33 4.10
C PRO A 197 -14.67 -15.56 5.61
N ASN A 198 -15.37 -14.74 6.38
CA ASN A 198 -15.41 -14.85 7.84
C ASN A 198 -16.84 -14.81 8.37
N GLU A 199 -17.04 -15.32 9.59
CA GLU A 199 -18.33 -15.35 10.28
C GLU A 199 -18.96 -13.96 10.46
N ALA A 200 -18.13 -12.90 10.49
CA ALA A 200 -18.59 -11.50 10.54
C ALA A 200 -19.39 -11.10 9.28
N ASP A 201 -19.07 -11.66 8.11
CA ASP A 201 -19.79 -11.35 6.87
C ASP A 201 -21.20 -11.98 6.84
N LYS A 202 -21.47 -12.97 7.70
CA LYS A 202 -22.82 -13.56 7.85
C LYS A 202 -23.74 -12.61 8.63
N LYS A 203 -23.21 -11.91 9.65
CA LYS A 203 -23.99 -11.00 10.49
C LYS A 203 -24.49 -9.77 9.75
N ASP A 204 -23.69 -9.24 8.81
CA ASP A 204 -24.11 -8.09 8.00
C ASP A 204 -25.22 -8.46 7.00
N VAL A 205 -25.29 -9.72 6.55
CA VAL A 205 -26.38 -10.21 5.68
C VAL A 205 -27.69 -10.33 6.46
N ASP A 206 -27.64 -10.87 7.68
CA ASP A 206 -28.84 -10.99 8.53
C ASP A 206 -29.32 -9.63 9.07
N SER A 207 -28.45 -8.62 9.11
CA SER A 207 -28.80 -7.25 9.55
C SER A 207 -29.38 -6.38 8.43
N ASP A 208 -29.04 -6.68 7.18
CA ASP A 208 -29.49 -5.92 6.00
C ASP A 208 -30.94 -6.27 5.59
N ASP A 209 -31.47 -7.45 5.96
CA ASP A 209 -32.86 -7.84 5.66
C ASP A 209 -33.91 -7.18 6.58
N ASP A 210 -33.50 -6.59 7.71
CA ASP A 210 -34.40 -5.94 8.67
C ASP A 210 -34.41 -4.39 8.58
N SER A 211 -33.65 -3.80 7.64
CA SER A 211 -33.36 -2.36 7.61
C SER A 211 -34.09 -1.61 6.48
N TYR A 212 -35.42 -1.73 6.45
CA TYR A 212 -36.32 -0.71 5.87
C TYR A 212 -37.16 -0.05 6.98
N SER A 213 -36.60 0.23 8.15
CA SER A 213 -37.15 1.23 9.07
C SER A 213 -36.18 1.55 10.22
N SER A 214 -35.43 2.66 10.10
CA SER A 214 -35.27 3.68 11.16
C SER A 214 -33.96 4.47 11.02
N PRO A 215 -34.01 5.80 11.21
CA PRO A 215 -32.86 6.67 11.15
C PRO A 215 -32.10 6.66 12.50
N SER A 216 -30.79 6.87 12.42
CA SER A 216 -29.86 7.24 13.51
C SER A 216 -29.10 6.09 14.16
N ALA A 217 -27.83 6.02 13.79
CA ALA A 217 -26.81 5.15 14.35
C ALA A 217 -26.72 5.25 15.88
N MET A 218 -27.03 4.13 16.55
CA MET A 218 -26.91 3.99 17.99
C MET A 218 -25.55 3.36 18.35
N LYS A 219 -24.81 4.04 19.23
CA LYS A 219 -23.49 3.66 19.72
C LYS A 219 -23.59 2.38 20.55
N ARG A 220 -22.77 1.38 20.20
CA ARG A 220 -22.73 0.04 20.78
C ARG A 220 -22.38 0.12 22.29
N GLY A 221 -23.33 -0.21 23.17
CA GLY A 221 -23.08 -0.34 24.62
C GLY A 221 -24.14 0.25 25.57
N ALA A 222 -25.23 0.85 25.09
CA ALA A 222 -26.32 1.27 25.96
C ALA A 222 -27.30 0.10 26.17
N GLU A 223 -27.24 -0.46 27.37
CA GLU A 223 -28.20 -1.40 27.94
C GLU A 223 -29.59 -0.73 27.98
N TRP A 224 -30.55 -1.31 27.26
CA TRP A 224 -31.92 -0.82 27.21
C TRP A 224 -32.69 -1.26 28.45
N GLU A 225 -32.38 -0.69 29.61
CA GLU A 225 -33.39 -0.60 30.66
C GLU A 225 -34.23 0.64 30.40
N MET A 226 -35.56 0.46 30.37
CA MET A 226 -36.52 1.56 30.33
C MET A 226 -36.34 2.44 31.58
N GLN A 227 -35.44 3.42 31.51
CA GLN A 227 -35.44 4.50 32.48
C GLN A 227 -36.69 5.34 32.23
N GLY A 228 -37.70 5.09 33.07
CA GLY A 228 -38.87 5.94 33.19
C GLY A 228 -38.43 7.39 33.34
N ILE A 229 -38.97 8.24 32.49
CA ILE A 229 -38.78 9.70 32.54
C ILE A 229 -39.06 10.15 33.98
N PRO A 230 -38.11 10.80 34.68
CA PRO A 230 -38.39 11.31 36.02
C PRO A 230 -39.53 12.34 35.92
N PRO A 231 -40.56 12.26 36.77
CA PRO A 231 -41.66 13.21 36.73
C PRO A 231 -41.11 14.61 37.02
N THR A 232 -41.16 15.48 36.03
CA THR A 232 -40.77 16.89 36.18
C THR A 232 -41.69 17.56 37.21
N PRO A 233 -41.15 18.24 38.22
CA PRO A 233 -41.94 18.97 39.19
C PRO A 233 -42.69 20.12 38.52
N ARG A 234 -43.92 20.32 39.00
CA ARG A 234 -44.95 21.21 38.49
C ARG A 234 -44.48 22.65 38.25
N THR A 235 -45.07 23.24 37.20
CA THR A 235 -45.49 24.65 37.08
C THR A 235 -44.43 25.75 37.15
N ALA A 236 -44.02 26.27 35.98
CA ALA A 236 -43.89 27.72 35.75
C ALA A 236 -43.87 28.04 34.24
N THR A 237 -45.02 28.52 33.74
CA THR A 237 -45.16 29.55 32.69
C THR A 237 -44.21 29.53 31.49
N MET A 238 -44.63 28.88 30.41
CA MET A 238 -44.18 29.21 29.05
C MET A 238 -45.40 29.75 28.26
N PRO A 239 -45.32 30.91 27.61
CA PRO A 239 -46.46 31.52 26.94
C PRO A 239 -46.82 30.76 25.66
N TYR A 240 -48.03 30.20 25.63
CA TYR A 240 -48.58 29.52 24.46
C TYR A 240 -48.94 30.55 23.37
N THR A 241 -48.43 30.36 22.16
CA THR A 241 -48.89 31.12 20.99
C THR A 241 -50.24 30.58 20.49
N PRO A 242 -51.14 31.44 19.98
CA PRO A 242 -52.55 31.11 19.72
C PRO A 242 -52.79 30.00 18.67
N ARG A 243 -51.75 29.55 17.96
CA ARG A 243 -51.84 28.50 16.93
C ARG A 243 -51.94 27.08 17.47
N THR A 244 -51.78 26.87 18.78
CA THR A 244 -51.79 25.54 19.43
C THR A 244 -53.09 25.23 20.19
N MET A 245 -54.02 26.18 20.31
CA MET A 245 -55.30 26.00 21.04
C MET A 245 -56.36 25.22 20.25
N ALA A 246 -56.22 25.12 18.93
CA ALA A 246 -57.20 24.45 18.07
C ALA A 246 -57.20 22.92 18.25
N PHE A 247 -56.05 22.32 18.56
CA PHE A 247 -55.94 20.86 18.69
C PHE A 247 -56.37 20.37 20.09
N ASN A 248 -56.07 21.15 21.14
CA ASN A 248 -56.47 20.81 22.51
C ASN A 248 -57.98 20.95 22.77
N THR A 249 -58.70 21.69 21.92
CA THR A 249 -60.16 21.83 22.03
C THR A 249 -60.94 20.75 21.27
N LEU A 250 -60.30 20.06 20.32
CA LEU A 250 -60.90 18.95 19.55
C LEU A 250 -60.79 17.61 20.28
N GLU A 251 -59.74 17.36 21.06
CA GLU A 251 -59.58 16.10 21.83
C GLU A 251 -60.63 15.91 22.93
N ARG A 252 -61.23 16.99 23.44
CA ARG A 252 -62.17 16.89 24.59
C ARG A 252 -63.60 16.52 24.19
N LYS A 253 -63.89 16.36 22.89
CA LYS A 253 -65.25 16.09 22.37
C LYS A 253 -65.27 14.97 21.33
N MET A 254 -64.94 13.74 21.75
CA MET A 254 -65.48 12.56 21.07
C MET A 254 -66.03 11.55 22.09
N PRO A 255 -67.36 11.43 22.25
CA PRO A 255 -67.94 10.34 23.03
C PRO A 255 -67.71 9.01 22.28
N LEU A 256 -67.11 8.06 23.01
CA LEU A 256 -66.88 6.69 22.57
C LEU A 256 -68.21 6.02 22.20
N ARG A 257 -68.24 5.49 20.97
CA ARG A 257 -69.21 4.51 20.49
C ARG A 257 -68.84 3.13 21.05
N ARG A 258 -69.66 2.60 21.97
CA ARG A 258 -69.91 1.19 22.36
C ARG A 258 -70.99 1.27 23.46
N GLU A 259 -72.08 0.52 23.52
CA GLU A 259 -72.43 -0.81 23.04
C GLU A 259 -73.97 -0.98 23.00
N TYR A 260 -74.40 -2.12 22.45
CA TYR A 260 -75.77 -2.59 22.24
C TYR A 260 -76.73 -2.49 23.44
N GLY A 261 -78.00 -2.21 23.10
CA GLY A 261 -79.21 -2.33 23.91
C GLY A 261 -80.42 -1.99 23.05
#